data_AF-A0A1Z8WTH1-F1
#
_entry.id   AF-A0A1Z8WTH1-F1
#
_cell.length_a   1.000
_cell.length_b   1.000
_cell.length_c   1.000
_cell.angle_alpha   90.00
_cell.angle_beta   90.00
_cell.angle_gamma   90.00
#
_symmetry.space_group_name_H-M   'P 1'
#
loop_
_entity.id
_entity.type
_entity.pdbx_description
1 polymer ?
#
loop_
_entity_poly.entity_id
_entity_poly.type
_entity_poly.pdbx_seq_one_letter_code
_entity_poly.pdbx_strand_id
1 'polypeptide(L)'
;MNDIDIMKEVGERVAHYSKLRATNAGSTLLAEVKLQYVDMANGGDGGDLGFTDENGNSTCRSINYPRHPDLFFKNVCHLMGWTGL
;
A
#
# COMPACT_ATOMS: atom_id res chain seq x y z
N MET A 1 -1.08 -8.09 14.12
CA MET A 1 -1.41 -6.67 14.40
C MET A 1 -2.84 -6.64 14.89
N ASN A 2 -3.18 -5.89 15.95
CA ASN A 2 -4.59 -5.78 16.39
C ASN A 2 -5.33 -4.72 15.56
N ASP A 3 -6.65 -4.69 15.64
CA ASP A 3 -7.49 -3.83 14.80
C ASP A 3 -7.27 -2.33 15.05
N ILE A 4 -6.98 -1.93 16.29
CA ILE A 4 -6.72 -0.52 16.64
C ILE A 4 -5.43 -0.04 15.98
N ASP A 5 -4.36 -0.85 16.07
CA ASP A 5 -3.08 -0.54 15.45
C ASP A 5 -3.19 -0.48 13.93
N ILE A 6 -3.94 -1.40 13.32
CA ILE A 6 -4.23 -1.40 11.88
C ILE A 6 -4.88 -0.08 11.48
N MET A 7 -5.95 0.32 12.17
CA MET A 7 -6.70 1.53 11.79
C MET A 7 -5.92 2.82 11.99
N LYS A 8 -5.04 2.88 13.01
CA LYS A 8 -4.13 4.01 13.18
C LYS A 8 -3.18 4.13 11.98
N GLU A 9 -2.52 3.03 11.60
CA GLU A 9 -1.59 3.06 10.48
C GLU A 9 -2.30 3.33 9.14
N VAL A 10 -3.51 2.79 8.95
CA VAL A 10 -4.37 3.14 7.79
C VAL A 10 -4.54 4.67 7.71
N GLY A 11 -4.89 5.32 8.82
CA GLY A 11 -5.04 6.78 8.88
C GLY A 11 -3.77 7.52 8.50
N GLU A 12 -2.62 7.07 9.00
CA GLU A 12 -1.30 7.65 8.68
C GLU A 12 -0.97 7.52 7.18
N ARG A 13 -1.24 6.36 6.55
CA ARG A 13 -1.04 6.17 5.11
C ARG A 13 -1.97 7.03 4.26
N VAL A 14 -3.26 7.11 4.61
CA VAL A 14 -4.24 7.94 3.90
C VAL A 14 -3.84 9.41 3.96
N ALA A 15 -3.42 9.90 5.13
CA ALA A 15 -2.94 11.27 5.28
C ALA A 15 -1.69 11.52 4.41
N HIS A 16 -0.73 10.60 4.41
CA HIS A 16 0.48 10.69 3.62
C HIS A 16 0.19 10.75 2.11
N TYR A 17 -0.58 9.79 1.58
CA TYR A 17 -0.89 9.74 0.15
C TYR A 17 -1.83 10.85 -0.30
N SER A 18 -2.75 11.30 0.57
CA SER A 18 -3.57 12.49 0.29
C SER A 18 -2.71 13.74 0.15
N LYS A 19 -1.72 13.92 1.03
CA LYS A 19 -0.75 15.01 0.91
C LYS A 19 0.05 14.89 -0.38
N LEU A 20 0.56 13.71 -0.71
CA LEU A 20 1.31 13.48 -1.94
C LEU A 20 0.46 13.80 -3.19
N ARG A 21 -0.80 13.38 -3.20
CA ARG A 21 -1.77 13.69 -4.27
C ARG A 21 -2.00 15.19 -4.42
N ALA A 22 -2.11 15.92 -3.31
CA ALA A 22 -2.34 17.36 -3.33
C ALA A 22 -1.10 18.14 -3.82
N THR A 23 0.10 17.66 -3.48
CA THR A 23 1.35 18.34 -3.86
C THR A 23 1.86 17.93 -5.24
N ASN A 24 1.48 16.75 -5.73
CA ASN A 24 1.97 16.20 -7.00
C ASN A 24 0.97 15.22 -7.62
N ALA A 25 -0.17 15.75 -8.09
CA ALA A 25 -1.31 14.97 -8.59
C ALA A 25 -0.98 14.04 -9.78
N GLY A 26 0.13 14.28 -10.49
CA GLY A 26 0.58 13.49 -11.63
C GLY A 26 1.80 12.60 -11.36
N SER A 27 2.22 12.41 -10.11
CA SER A 27 3.42 11.63 -9.82
C SER A 27 3.26 10.17 -10.26
N THR A 28 4.24 9.65 -11.01
CA THR A 28 4.35 8.23 -11.35
C THR A 28 4.43 7.38 -10.09
N LEU A 29 5.06 7.90 -9.03
CA LEU A 29 5.13 7.27 -7.72
C LEU A 29 3.75 6.95 -7.13
N LEU A 30 2.82 7.92 -7.10
CA LEU A 30 1.49 7.68 -6.55
C LEU A 30 0.67 6.71 -7.39
N ALA A 31 0.86 6.73 -8.72
CA ALA A 31 0.23 5.77 -9.62
C ALA A 31 0.72 4.34 -9.35
N GLU A 32 2.03 4.17 -9.18
CA GLU A 32 2.65 2.89 -8.84
C GLU A 32 2.17 2.39 -7.47
N VAL A 33 2.24 3.23 -6.43
CA VAL A 33 1.74 2.91 -5.09
C VAL A 33 0.27 2.48 -5.14
N LYS A 34 -0.57 3.17 -5.92
CA LYS A 34 -1.97 2.78 -6.10
C LYS A 34 -2.08 1.35 -6.62
N LEU A 35 -1.34 0.98 -7.67
CA LEU A 35 -1.39 -0.36 -8.24
C LEU A 35 -0.95 -1.42 -7.23
N GLN A 36 0.14 -1.18 -6.51
CA GLN A 36 0.63 -2.10 -5.48
C GLN A 36 -0.39 -2.30 -4.35
N TYR A 37 -1.00 -1.21 -3.87
CA TYR A 37 -2.02 -1.27 -2.81
C TYR A 37 -3.30 -1.97 -3.27
N VAL A 38 -3.73 -1.76 -4.51
CA VAL A 38 -4.91 -2.44 -5.07
C VAL A 38 -4.65 -3.94 -5.21
N ASP A 39 -3.47 -4.33 -5.68
CA ASP A 39 -3.08 -5.75 -5.77
C ASP A 39 -3.08 -6.42 -4.38
N MET A 40 -2.44 -5.80 -3.39
CA MET A 40 -2.41 -6.31 -2.02
C MET A 40 -3.80 -6.32 -1.36
N ALA A 41 -4.68 -5.37 -1.70
CA ALA A 41 -6.08 -5.40 -1.25
C ALA A 41 -6.85 -6.62 -1.80
N ASN A 42 -6.43 -7.18 -2.93
CA ASN A 42 -7.01 -8.38 -3.54
C ASN A 42 -6.29 -9.68 -3.18
N GLY A 43 -5.35 -9.64 -2.24
CA GLY A 43 -4.58 -10.80 -1.77
C GLY A 43 -3.28 -11.05 -2.53
N GLY A 44 -2.89 -10.15 -3.43
CA GLY A 44 -1.59 -10.20 -4.12
C GLY A 44 -0.43 -9.71 -3.24
N ASP A 45 0.77 -9.67 -3.79
CA ASP A 45 2.01 -9.34 -3.11
C ASP A 45 2.51 -7.91 -3.39
N GLY A 46 1.74 -7.13 -4.15
CA GLY A 46 2.07 -5.76 -4.52
C GLY A 46 3.16 -5.67 -5.60
N GLY A 47 3.50 -6.76 -6.27
CA GLY A 47 4.46 -6.81 -7.37
C GLY A 47 5.92 -6.71 -6.94
N ASP A 48 6.81 -7.04 -7.88
CA ASP A 48 8.26 -7.03 -7.69
C ASP A 48 8.81 -5.59 -7.65
N LEU A 49 9.76 -5.32 -6.74
CA LEU A 49 10.40 -4.01 -6.58
C LEU A 49 11.68 -3.84 -7.41
N GLY A 50 12.07 -4.84 -8.21
CA GLY A 50 13.27 -4.82 -9.05
C GLY A 50 14.58 -5.08 -8.29
N PHE A 51 14.49 -5.47 -7.02
CA PHE A 51 15.62 -5.89 -6.19
C PHE A 51 15.20 -6.96 -5.19
N THR A 52 16.19 -7.65 -4.62
CA THR A 52 15.99 -8.66 -3.58
C THR A 52 16.65 -8.19 -2.29
N ASP A 53 15.94 -8.28 -1.16
CA ASP A 53 16.51 -7.97 0.17
C ASP A 53 17.46 -9.09 0.66
N GLU A 54 18.09 -8.88 1.81
CA GLU A 54 19.00 -9.86 2.42
C GLU A 54 18.34 -11.20 2.80
N ASN A 55 17.00 -11.23 2.87
CA ASN A 55 16.20 -12.39 3.23
C ASN A 55 15.63 -13.11 1.98
N GLY A 56 15.97 -12.65 0.78
CA GLY A 56 15.47 -13.24 -0.47
C GLY A 56 14.10 -12.74 -0.91
N ASN A 57 13.55 -11.69 -0.29
CA ASN A 57 12.26 -11.11 -0.65
C ASN A 57 12.42 -10.14 -1.82
N SER A 58 11.50 -10.14 -2.79
CA SER A 58 11.51 -9.17 -3.90
C SER A 58 10.21 -8.39 -4.10
N THR A 59 9.13 -8.76 -3.40
CA THR A 59 7.81 -8.14 -3.58
C THR A 59 7.59 -6.99 -2.60
N CYS A 60 6.72 -6.05 -2.98
CA CYS A 60 6.35 -4.92 -2.14
C CYS A 60 5.83 -5.36 -0.77
N ARG A 61 4.95 -6.38 -0.74
CA ARG A 61 4.40 -6.91 0.51
C ARG A 61 5.48 -7.53 1.37
N SER A 62 6.30 -8.42 0.80
CA SER A 62 7.30 -9.16 1.58
C SER A 62 8.35 -8.23 2.20
N ILE A 63 8.72 -7.16 1.50
CA ILE A 63 9.76 -6.21 1.95
C ILE A 63 9.15 -5.15 2.89
N ASN A 64 8.08 -4.48 2.47
CA ASN A 64 7.59 -3.28 3.16
C ASN A 64 6.46 -3.57 4.16
N TYR A 65 5.71 -4.65 3.95
CA TYR A 65 4.48 -4.93 4.67
C TYR A 65 4.34 -6.40 5.12
N PRO A 66 5.39 -7.05 5.68
CA PRO A 66 5.40 -8.49 5.93
C PRO A 66 4.36 -8.98 6.95
N ARG A 67 3.74 -8.06 7.71
CA ARG A 67 2.77 -8.38 8.77
C ARG A 67 1.42 -7.69 8.58
N HIS A 68 1.21 -7.03 7.44
CA HIS A 68 -0.02 -6.30 7.17
C HIS A 68 -1.02 -7.22 6.45
N PRO A 69 -2.23 -7.39 7.02
CA PRO A 69 -3.26 -8.19 6.38
C PRO A 69 -3.87 -7.43 5.19
N ASP A 70 -4.52 -8.14 4.28
CA ASP A 70 -5.20 -7.56 3.11
C ASP A 70 -6.19 -6.46 3.49
N LEU A 71 -6.83 -6.60 4.66
CA LEU A 71 -7.78 -5.63 5.19
C LEU A 71 -7.16 -4.24 5.40
N PHE A 72 -5.88 -4.16 5.75
CA PHE A 72 -5.15 -2.89 5.85
C PHE A 72 -5.17 -2.16 4.49
N PHE A 73 -4.80 -2.85 3.42
CA PHE A 73 -4.76 -2.29 2.08
C PHE A 73 -6.15 -1.96 1.54
N LYS A 74 -7.14 -2.82 1.82
CA LYS A 74 -8.56 -2.56 1.50
C LYS A 74 -9.03 -1.24 2.12
N ASN A 75 -8.72 -1.01 3.39
CA ASN A 75 -9.12 0.21 4.09
C ASN A 75 -8.42 1.46 3.53
N VAL A 76 -7.12 1.39 3.24
CA VAL A 76 -6.40 2.49 2.58
C VAL A 76 -6.99 2.79 1.20
N CYS A 77 -7.22 1.75 0.37
CA CYS A 77 -7.80 1.91 -0.97
C CYS A 77 -9.20 2.52 -0.91
N HIS A 78 -10.04 2.05 0.02
CA HIS A 78 -11.39 2.59 0.22
C HIS A 78 -11.36 4.09 0.54
N LEU A 79 -10.54 4.50 1.51
CA LEU A 79 -10.45 5.90 1.93
C LEU A 79 -9.78 6.81 0.89
N MET A 80 -8.89 6.26 0.06
CA MET A 80 -8.25 7.00 -1.03
C MET A 80 -9.11 7.08 -2.30
N GLY A 81 -10.18 6.30 -2.40
CA GLY A 81 -11.00 6.18 -3.61
C GLY A 81 -10.29 5.40 -4.73
N TRP A 82 -9.49 4.39 -4.37
CA TRP A 82 -8.71 3.58 -5.31
C TRP A 82 -9.40 2.27 -5.72
N THR A 83 -10.69 2.12 -5.41
CA THR A 83 -11.48 0.93 -5.77
C THR A 83 -11.61 0.81 -7.29
N GLY A 84 -11.15 -0.32 -7.84
CA GLY A 84 -11.31 -0.67 -9.26
C GLY A 84 -9.97 -0.87 -10.00
N LEU A 85 -9.67 -2.14 -10.27
CA LEU A 85 -9.06 -2.62 -11.51
C LEU A 85 -10.01 -3.67 -12.09
#